data_AF-A0A836QD93-F1
#
_entry.id   AF-A0A836QD93-F1
#
_cell.length_a   1.000
_cell.length_b   1.000
_cell.length_c   1.000
_cell.angle_alpha   90.00
_cell.angle_beta   90.00
_cell.angle_gamma   90.00
#
_symmetry.space_group_name_H-M   'P 1'
#
loop_
_entity.id
_entity.type
_entity.pdbx_description
1 polymer ?
#
loop_
_entity_poly.entity_id
_entity_poly.type
_entity_poly.pdbx_seq_one_letter_code
_entity_poly.pdbx_strand_id
1 'polypeptide(L)' 'NVSQARRTMMMGRGIRPFRIAFSQDPEKTLQTAFNVLKEREGFQSEEKVVVISDVLAGSGKIDAIQIRHLP' A
#
# COMPACT_ATOMS: atom_id res chain seq x y z
N ASN A 1 -12.39 13.19 -3.00
CA ASN A 1 -13.48 12.17 -3.01
C ASN A 1 -12.87 10.77 -2.86
N VAL A 2 -12.50 10.37 -1.63
CA VAL A 2 -11.80 9.08 -1.38
C VAL A 2 -12.79 7.92 -1.23
N SER A 3 -14.03 8.20 -0.83
CA SER A 3 -15.08 7.20 -0.62
C SER A 3 -15.53 6.52 -1.91
N GLN A 4 -15.52 7.23 -3.05
CA GLN A 4 -15.87 6.64 -4.35
C GLN A 4 -14.83 5.63 -4.83
N ALA A 5 -13.53 5.97 -4.77
CA ALA A 5 -12.44 5.08 -5.20
C ALA A 5 -12.48 3.73 -4.46
N ARG A 6 -12.73 3.75 -3.15
CA ARG A 6 -12.86 2.52 -2.35
C ARG A 6 -13.99 1.63 -2.85
N ARG A 7 -15.19 2.20 -3.08
CA ARG A 7 -16.36 1.44 -3.56
C ARG A 7 -16.12 0.84 -4.93
N THR A 8 -15.50 1.59 -5.84
CA THR A 8 -15.13 1.10 -7.16
C THR A 8 -14.17 -0.09 -7.06
N MET A 9 -13.12 0.02 -6.24
CA MET A 9 -12.15 -1.06 -6.04
C MET A 9 -12.77 -2.32 -5.41
N MET A 10 -13.77 -2.18 -4.54
CA MET A 10 -14.44 -3.34 -3.92
C MET A 10 -15.22 -4.21 -4.92
N MET A 11 -15.50 -3.73 -6.13
CA MET A 11 -16.13 -4.55 -7.18
C MET A 11 -15.16 -5.54 -7.83
N GLY A 12 -13.85 -5.31 -7.73
CA GLY A 12 -12.83 -6.20 -8.31
C GLY A 12 -12.58 -7.44 -7.46
N ARG A 13 -12.56 -8.62 -8.09
CA ARG A 13 -12.23 -9.87 -7.41
C ARG A 13 -10.79 -9.83 -6.89
N GLY A 14 -10.62 -10.17 -5.61
CA GLY A 14 -9.30 -10.20 -4.97
C GLY A 14 -8.75 -8.84 -4.55
N ILE A 15 -9.52 -7.76 -4.70
CA ILE A 15 -9.10 -6.41 -4.27
C ILE A 15 -9.63 -6.12 -2.87
N ARG A 16 -8.70 -5.74 -1.97
CA ARG A 16 -8.99 -5.23 -0.62
C ARG A 16 -8.46 -3.81 -0.51
N PRO A 17 -9.34 -2.78 -0.61
CA PRO A 17 -8.88 -1.40 -0.59
C PRO A 17 -8.77 -0.86 0.84
N PHE A 18 -7.59 -0.32 1.18
CA PHE A 18 -7.30 0.31 2.46
C PHE A 18 -7.13 1.82 2.31
N ARG A 19 -7.59 2.57 3.32
CA ARG A 19 -7.33 4.00 3.42
C ARG A 19 -6.23 4.20 4.46
N ILE A 20 -5.09 4.73 4.02
CA ILE A 20 -3.95 5.08 4.86
C ILE A 20 -3.60 6.55 4.69
N ALA A 21 -2.87 7.12 5.65
CA ALA A 21 -2.29 8.44 5.51
C ALA A 21 -1.03 8.37 4.63
N PHE A 22 -0.87 9.33 3.73
CA PHE A 22 0.30 9.43 2.87
C PHE A 22 1.33 10.37 3.48
N SER A 23 2.61 10.03 3.35
CA SER A 23 3.73 10.88 3.76
C SER A 23 4.50 11.36 2.53
N GLN A 24 5.19 12.50 2.66
CA GLN A 24 6.13 12.96 1.63
C GLN A 24 7.33 12.01 1.47
N ASP A 25 7.63 11.23 2.51
CA ASP A 25 8.60 10.15 2.48
C ASP A 25 7.90 8.84 2.07
N PRO A 26 8.23 8.26 0.90
CA PRO A 26 7.63 7.02 0.42
C PRO A 26 7.81 5.86 1.39
N GLU A 27 8.92 5.81 2.12
CA GLU A 27 9.24 4.68 3.01
C GLU A 27 8.29 4.65 4.22
N LYS A 28 7.93 5.83 4.76
CA LYS A 28 6.93 5.93 5.83
C LYS A 28 5.54 5.51 5.37
N THR A 29 5.20 5.83 4.12
CA THR A 29 3.93 5.40 3.51
C THR A 29 3.90 3.88 3.36
N LEU A 30 4.99 3.27 2.88
CA LEU A 30 5.13 1.81 2.78
C LEU A 30 5.02 1.12 4.13
N GLN A 31 5.72 1.63 5.14
CA GLN A 31 5.65 1.07 6.50
C GLN A 31 4.23 1.10 7.07
N THR A 32 3.50 2.19 6.82
CA THR A 32 2.08 2.31 7.21
C THR A 32 1.22 1.28 6.49
N ALA A 33 1.46 1.05 5.19
CA ALA A 33 0.76 0.03 4.42
C ALA A 33 1.03 -1.39 4.94
N PHE A 34 2.28 -1.71 5.28
CA PHE A 34 2.65 -3.01 5.84
C PHE A 34 2.00 -3.28 7.19
N ASN A 35 1.93 -2.26 8.06
CA ASN A 35 1.23 -2.40 9.34
C ASN A 35 -0.26 -2.71 9.13
N VAL A 36 -0.90 -2.08 8.15
CA VAL A 36 -2.29 -2.38 7.81
C VAL A 36 -2.48 -3.82 7.32
N LEU A 37 -1.55 -4.36 6.54
CA LEU A 37 -1.61 -5.77 6.11
C LEU A 37 -1.50 -6.72 7.30
N LYS A 38 -0.59 -6.45 8.24
CA LYS A 38 -0.45 -7.25 9.47
C LYS A 38 -1.69 -7.16 10.36
N GLU A 39 -2.16 -5.95 10.64
CA GLU A 39 -3.27 -5.73 11.58
C GLU A 39 -4.63 -6.17 11.06
N ARG A 40 -4.90 -6.01 9.76
CA ARG A 40 -6.25 -6.20 9.20
C ARG A 40 -6.43 -7.47 8.40
N GLU A 41 -5.37 -7.94 7.75
CA GLU A 41 -5.42 -9.14 6.91
C GLU A 41 -4.64 -10.31 7.55
N GLY A 42 -3.95 -10.09 8.67
CA GLY A 42 -3.30 -11.14 9.45
C GLY A 42 -1.99 -11.66 8.87
N PHE A 43 -1.37 -10.91 7.96
CA PHE A 43 -0.06 -11.25 7.41
C PHE A 43 0.99 -11.34 8.53
N GLN A 44 1.94 -12.25 8.35
CA GLN A 44 3.02 -12.48 9.32
C GLN A 44 4.28 -11.71 8.91
N SER A 45 5.12 -11.40 9.91
CA SER A 45 6.48 -10.89 9.63
C SER A 45 7.27 -11.92 8.83
N GLU A 46 8.22 -11.45 8.02
CA GLU A 46 9.01 -12.22 7.04
C GLU A 46 8.25 -12.73 5.81
N GLU A 47 6.93 -12.53 5.70
CA GLU A 47 6.20 -12.87 4.47
C GLU A 47 6.61 -11.96 3.32
N LYS A 48 6.80 -12.57 2.14
CA LYS A 48 7.16 -11.86 0.91
C LYS A 48 5.94 -11.18 0.31
N VAL A 49 6.08 -9.89 0.03
CA VAL A 49 5.06 -9.07 -0.63
C VAL A 49 5.65 -8.39 -1.86
N VAL A 50 4.85 -8.30 -2.92
CA VAL A 50 5.19 -7.51 -4.11
C VAL A 50 4.54 -6.14 -3.95
N VAL A 51 5.37 -5.12 -3.90
CA VAL A 51 4.96 -3.72 -3.82
C VAL A 51 5.01 -3.15 -5.22
N ILE A 52 3.84 -2.72 -5.72
CA ILE A 52 3.72 -1.94 -6.95
C ILE A 52 3.36 -0.54 -6.51
N SER A 53 4.25 0.41 -6.77
CA SER A 53 4.09 1.76 -6.28
C SER A 53 4.34 2.76 -7.39
N ASP A 54 3.33 3.56 -7.67
CA ASP A 54 3.44 4.80 -8.43
C ASP A 54 3.24 5.96 -7.44
N VAL A 55 4.34 6.41 -6.83
CA VAL A 55 4.34 7.35 -5.70
C VAL A 55 4.83 8.71 -6.21
N LEU A 56 3.99 9.73 -6.07
CA LEU A 56 4.42 11.12 -6.18
C LEU A 56 5.21 11.49 -4.93
N ALA A 57 6.54 11.47 -5.03
CA ALA A 57 7.45 11.79 -3.93
C ALA A 57 8.20 13.09 -4.26
N GLY A 58 7.77 14.21 -3.68
CA GLY A 58 8.34 15.52 -3.99
C GLY A 58 8.13 15.92 -5.46
N SER A 59 9.22 16.22 -6.18
CA SER A 59 9.20 16.64 -7.60
C SER A 59 9.32 15.50 -8.62
N GLY A 60 9.39 14.25 -8.16
CA GLY A 60 9.58 13.07 -9.02
C GLY A 60 8.45 12.07 -8.90
N LYS A 61 8.10 11.46 -10.05
CA LYS A 61 7.26 10.26 -10.11
C LYS A 61 8.17 9.05 -9.88
N ILE A 62 7.97 8.32 -8.79
CA ILE A 62 8.69 7.07 -8.55
C ILE A 62 7.79 5.93 -8.97
N ASP A 63 8.10 5.33 -10.13
CA ASP A 63 7.48 4.09 -10.59
C ASP A 63 8.43 2.93 -10.25
N ALA A 64 7.97 2.02 -9.39
CA ALA A 64 8.78 0.89 -8.94
C ALA A 64 7.93 -0.35 -8.66
N ILE A 65 8.45 -1.50 -9.10
CA ILE A 65 8.01 -2.82 -8.66
C ILE A 65 9.11 -3.40 -7.77
N GLN A 66 8.76 -3.74 -6.54
CA GLN A 66 9.72 -4.20 -5.53
C GLN A 66 9.21 -5.48 -4.86
N ILE A 67 10.12 -6.39 -4.53
CA ILE A 67 9.83 -7.53 -3.66
C ILE A 67 10.39 -7.18 -2.29
N ARG A 68 9.54 -7.17 -1.27
CA ARG A 68 9.92 -6.86 0.12
C ARG A 68 9.42 -7.94 1.07
N HIS A 69 10.01 -8.00 2.25
CA HIS A 69 9.52 -8.80 3.37
C HIS A 69 8.74 -7.88 4.32
N LEU A 70 7.68 -8.40 4.92
CA LEU A 70 6.95 -7.66 5.96
C LEU A 70 7.81 -7.57 7.23
N PRO A 71 7.97 -6.37 7.81
CA PRO A 71 8.76 -6.16 9.01
C PRO A 71 8.06 -6.70 10.27
#